data_AF-A0A3C1NMK9-F1
#
_entry.id   AF-A0A3C1NMK9-F1
#
_cell.length_a   1.000
_cell.length_b   1.000
_cell.length_c   1.000
_cell.angle_alpha   90.00
_cell.angle_beta   90.00
_cell.angle_gamma   90.00
#
_symmetry.space_group_name_H-M   'P 1'
#
loop_
_entity.id
_entity.type
_entity.pdbx_description
1 polymer ?
#
loop_
_entity_poly.entity_id
_entity_poly.type
_entity_poly.pdbx_seq_one_letter_code
_entity_poly.pdbx_strand_id
1 'polypeptide(L)' 'MAYKKTDQYDEQVTSQLTDHYREVIGLLGEDPDREGLIKTPERMAKAMQYLTYGYAMDA' A
#
# COMPACT_ATOMS: atom_id res chain seq x y z
N MET A 1 9.33 -27.48 -11.89
CA MET A 1 8.31 -26.40 -11.89
C MET A 1 8.86 -25.25 -11.08
N ALA A 2 8.86 -24.03 -11.61
CA ALA A 2 9.39 -22.86 -10.88
C ALA A 2 8.40 -22.47 -9.77
N TYR A 3 8.90 -22.26 -8.55
CA TYR A 3 8.12 -21.79 -7.41
C TYR A 3 7.46 -20.44 -7.74
N LYS A 4 6.16 -20.30 -7.42
CA LYS A 4 5.38 -19.06 -7.57
C LYS A 4 4.93 -18.60 -6.20
N LYS A 5 5.54 -17.53 -5.68
CA LYS A 5 5.03 -16.83 -4.49
C LYS A 5 3.82 -16.00 -4.91
N THR A 6 2.69 -16.17 -4.22
CA THR A 6 1.51 -15.31 -4.40
C THR A 6 1.39 -14.44 -3.17
N ASP A 7 1.66 -13.14 -3.33
CA ASP A 7 1.36 -12.17 -2.28
C ASP A 7 -0.15 -11.90 -2.30
N GLN A 8 -0.83 -12.18 -1.20
CA GLN A 8 -2.23 -11.80 -0.99
C GLN A 8 -2.28 -10.55 -0.12
N TYR A 9 -2.94 -9.51 -0.63
CA TYR A 9 -3.21 -8.28 0.10
C TYR A 9 -4.71 -8.21 0.39
N ASP A 10 -5.09 -7.63 1.51
CA ASP A 10 -6.49 -7.33 1.79
C ASP A 10 -6.89 -6.12 0.94
N GLU A 11 -7.79 -6.33 -0.02
CA GLU A 11 -8.24 -5.28 -0.95
C GLU A 11 -8.97 -4.14 -0.24
N GLN A 12 -9.72 -4.44 0.83
CA GLN A 12 -10.45 -3.45 1.60
C GLN A 12 -9.49 -2.56 2.40
N VAL A 13 -8.47 -3.17 3.01
CA VAL A 13 -7.39 -2.43 3.70
C VAL A 13 -6.56 -1.64 2.70
N THR A 14 -6.26 -2.23 1.54
CA THR A 14 -5.52 -1.56 0.46
C THR A 14 -6.24 -0.30 0.00
N SER A 15 -7.53 -0.38 -0.29
CA SER A 15 -8.34 0.77 -0.72
C SER A 15 -8.34 1.87 0.35
N GLN A 16 -8.62 1.54 1.61
CA GLN A 16 -8.64 2.52 2.68
C GLN A 16 -7.29 3.20 2.86
N LEU A 17 -6.20 2.43 2.94
CA LEU A 17 -4.85 2.99 3.08
C LEU A 17 -4.46 3.86 1.89
N THR A 18 -4.89 3.50 0.68
CA THR A 18 -4.65 4.29 -0.54
C THR A 18 -5.26 5.69 -0.40
N ASP A 19 -6.50 5.81 0.08
CA ASP A 19 -7.15 7.11 0.28
C ASP A 19 -6.39 7.95 1.32
N HIS A 20 -6.02 7.34 2.45
CA HIS A 20 -5.26 8.03 3.49
C HIS A 20 -3.87 8.46 3.00
N TYR A 21 -3.16 7.61 2.26
CA TYR A 21 -1.85 7.99 1.73
C TYR A 21 -1.92 9.09 0.67
N ARG A 22 -3.02 9.18 -0.08
CA ARG A 22 -3.28 10.30 -0.99
C ARG A 22 -3.35 11.62 -0.22
N GLU A 23 -4.05 11.64 0.91
CA GLU A 23 -4.12 12.80 1.80
C GLU A 23 -2.76 13.13 2.42
N VAL A 24 -2.02 12.11 2.90
CA VAL A 24 -0.67 12.28 3.47
C VAL A 24 0.28 12.93 2.46
N ILE A 25 0.25 12.52 1.19
CA ILE A 25 1.04 13.16 0.13
C ILE A 25 0.67 14.64 -0.01
N GLY A 26 -0.62 14.97 0.00
CA GLY A 26 -1.09 16.36 -0.01
C GLY A 26 -0.60 17.16 1.21
N LEU A 27 -0.58 16.56 2.40
CA LEU A 27 -0.05 17.18 3.62
C LEU A 27 1.45 17.48 3.53
N LEU A 28 2.20 16.72 2.72
CA LEU A 28 3.62 16.96 2.45
C LEU A 28 3.85 18.09 1.43
N GLY A 29 2.79 18.70 0.90
CA GLY A 29 2.86 19.77 -0.11
C GLY A 29 3.06 19.26 -1.54
N GLU A 30 2.88 17.96 -1.76
CA GLU A 30 2.97 17.33 -3.08
C GLU A 30 1.60 17.27 -3.77
N ASP A 31 1.60 17.22 -5.10
CA ASP A 31 0.39 16.95 -5.89
C ASP A 31 0.20 15.44 -6.06
N PRO A 32 -0.79 14.81 -5.41
CA PRO A 32 -1.04 13.37 -5.55
C PRO A 32 -1.47 12.94 -6.96
N ASP A 33 -1.96 13.87 -7.79
CA ASP A 33 -2.41 13.60 -9.16
C ASP A 33 -1.28 13.72 -10.20
N ARG A 34 -0.07 14.10 -9.79
CA ARG A 34 1.09 14.11 -10.68
C ARG A 34 1.40 12.71 -11.17
N GLU A 35 1.76 12.56 -12.45
CA GLU A 35 1.96 11.27 -13.13
C GLU A 35 2.80 10.26 -12.30
N GLY A 36 3.88 10.72 -11.66
CA GLY A 36 4.76 9.90 -10.83
C GLY A 36 4.16 9.43 -9.49
N LEU A 37 3.10 10.09 -9.00
CA LEU A 37 2.46 9.79 -7.72
C LEU A 37 1.08 9.15 -7.81
N ILE A 38 0.43 9.13 -8.97
CA ILE A 38 -0.91 8.53 -9.13
C ILE A 38 -0.98 7.11 -8.51
N LYS A 39 0.08 6.30 -8.70
CA LYS A 39 0.15 4.93 -8.15
C LYS A 39 0.90 4.83 -6.81
N THR A 40 1.45 5.92 -6.29
CA THR A 40 2.20 5.91 -5.03
C THR A 40 1.35 5.50 -3.83
N PRO A 41 0.12 6.05 -3.63
CA PRO A 41 -0.71 5.65 -2.51
C PRO A 41 -1.00 4.15 -2.46
N GLU A 42 -1.33 3.55 -3.61
CA GLU A 42 -1.59 2.10 -3.72
C GLU A 42 -0.33 1.28 -3.39
N ARG A 43 0.83 1.69 -3.91
CA ARG A 43 2.11 1.02 -3.59
C ARG A 43 2.43 1.09 -2.10
N MET A 44 2.20 2.24 -1.47
CA MET A 44 2.42 2.42 -0.03
C MET A 44 1.47 1.55 0.80
N ALA A 45 0.20 1.45 0.40
CA ALA A 45 -0.80 0.60 1.04
C ALA A 45 -0.39 -0.89 1.03
N LYS A 46 0.07 -1.40 -0.12
CA LYS A 46 0.57 -2.77 -0.26
C LYS A 46 1.86 -2.99 0.52
N ALA A 47 2.79 -2.03 0.45
CA ALA A 47 4.04 -2.09 1.21
C ALA A 47 3.78 -2.13 2.72
N MET A 48 2.85 -1.32 3.24
CA MET A 48 2.51 -1.32 4.66
C MET A 48 1.99 -2.68 5.11
N GLN A 49 1.03 -3.27 4.39
CA GLN A 49 0.54 -4.61 4.68
C GLN A 49 1.64 -5.68 4.67
N TYR A 50 2.57 -5.60 3.71
CA TYR A 50 3.72 -6.49 3.67
C TYR A 50 4.70 -6.25 4.84
N LEU A 51 4.89 -5.03 5.30
CA LEU A 51 5.77 -4.76 6.44
C LEU A 51 5.13 -5.21 7.77
N THR A 52 3.80 -5.24 7.84
CA THR A 52 3.05 -5.55 9.06
C THR A 52 2.39 -6.93 9.08
N TYR A 53 2.55 -7.79 8.06
CA TYR A 53 1.90 -9.11 8.03
C TYR A 53 2.28 -9.97 9.24
N GLY A 54 3.49 -9.78 9.78
CA GLY A 54 3.98 -10.51 10.93
C GLY A 54 3.16 -10.31 12.22
N TYR A 55 2.39 -9.21 12.33
CA TYR A 55 1.50 -9.01 13.49
C TYR A 55 0.32 -9.98 13.52
N ALA A 56 -0.05 -10.55 12.38
CA ALA A 56 -1.08 -11.56 12.26
C ALA A 56 -0.53 -12.99 12.29
N MET A 57 0.80 -13.15 12.42
CA MET A 57 1.43 -14.46 12.56
C MET A 57 1.60 -14.74 14.04
N ASP A 58 0.92 -15.76 14.54
CA ASP A 58 1.19 -16.32 15.87
C ASP A 58 2.64 -16.78 15.95
N ALA A 59 3.29 -16.52 17.09
CA ALA A 59 4.68 -16.87 17.38
C ALA A 59 4.85 -18.37 17.65
#